data_AF-A0A959KD26-F1
#
_entry.id   AF-A0A959KD26-F1
#
_cell.length_a   1.000
_cell.length_b   1.000
_cell.length_c   1.000
_cell.angle_alpha   90.00
_cell.angle_beta   90.00
_cell.angle_gamma   90.00
#
_symmetry.space_group_name_H-M   'P 1'
#
loop_
_entity.id
_entity.type
_entity.pdbx_description
1 polymer ?
#
loop_
_entity_poly.entity_id
_entity_poly.type
_entity_poly.pdbx_seq_one_letter_code
_entity_poly.pdbx_strand_id
1 'polypeptide(L)'
;MPFDIDMIRAYYEALPGRIAEARKALNRPMTLTEKILFSHLHEDSPLADFGRGKDYVFFAPDRVAMQDATAQMALLQFMMCGRDKTAVPTTVHCDPLIQAEVGANADLKTAL
;
A
#
# COMPACT_ATOMS: atom_id res chain seq x y z
N MET A 1 11.76 -17.30 0.10
CA MET A 1 12.22 -16.09 0.82
C MET A 1 11.11 -15.05 0.75
N PRO A 2 10.93 -14.18 1.76
CA PRO A 2 10.00 -13.06 1.67
C PRO A 2 10.37 -12.19 0.46
N PHE A 3 9.39 -11.78 -0.33
CA PHE A 3 9.60 -10.71 -1.33
C PHE A 3 9.96 -9.41 -0.60
N ASP A 4 10.79 -8.57 -1.23
CA ASP A 4 11.15 -7.23 -0.74
C ASP A 4 11.81 -7.20 0.66
N ILE A 5 12.57 -8.24 1.05
CA ILE A 5 13.14 -8.38 2.40
C ILE A 5 14.00 -7.19 2.82
N ASP A 6 14.79 -6.62 1.91
CA ASP A 6 15.66 -5.48 2.22
C ASP A 6 14.85 -4.21 2.52
N MET A 7 13.75 -4.00 1.80
CA MET A 7 12.81 -2.90 2.05
C MET A 7 12.15 -3.05 3.43
N ILE A 8 11.71 -4.27 3.76
CA ILE A 8 11.08 -4.57 5.06
C ILE A 8 12.08 -4.31 6.20
N ARG A 9 13.34 -4.75 6.05
CA ARG A 9 14.39 -4.51 7.05
C ARG A 9 14.66 -3.03 7.24
N ALA A 10 14.86 -2.28 6.15
CA ALA A 10 15.10 -0.84 6.20
C ALA A 10 13.95 -0.09 6.88
N TYR A 11 12.69 -0.49 6.61
CA TYR A 11 11.52 0.09 7.27
C TYR A 11 11.56 -0.12 8.79
N TYR A 12 11.74 -1.36 9.24
CA TYR A 12 11.74 -1.66 10.67
C TYR A 12 12.96 -1.10 11.41
N GLU A 13 14.10 -0.96 10.74
CA GLU A 13 15.28 -0.26 11.28
C GLU A 13 15.00 1.24 11.50
N ALA A 14 14.27 1.89 10.58
CA ALA A 14 13.92 3.32 10.70
C ALA A 14 12.71 3.60 11.61
N LEU A 15 11.84 2.62 11.82
CA LEU A 15 10.55 2.78 12.49
C LEU A 15 10.63 3.40 13.90
N PRO A 16 11.55 2.98 14.81
CA PRO A 16 11.64 3.57 16.14
C PRO A 16 11.93 5.07 16.11
N GLY A 17 12.80 5.51 15.20
CA GLY A 17 13.15 6.92 15.01
C GLY A 17 11.95 7.73 14.55
N ARG A 18 11.27 7.28 13.50
CA ARG A 18 10.07 7.95 12.96
C ARG A 18 8.95 8.08 14.02
N ILE A 19 8.73 7.03 14.81
CA ILE A 19 7.72 7.06 15.89
C ILE A 19 8.14 8.03 17.01
N ALA A 20 9.43 8.09 17.36
CA ALA A 20 9.91 8.99 18.40
C ALA A 20 9.75 10.47 17.98
N GLU A 21 10.09 10.79 16.73
CA GLU A 21 9.92 12.12 16.14
C GLU A 21 8.44 12.52 16.11
N ALA A 22 7.57 11.66 15.60
CA ALA A 22 6.13 11.90 15.57
C ALA A 22 5.55 12.10 16.98
N ARG A 23 5.90 11.24 17.94
CA ARG A 23 5.44 11.36 19.32
C ARG A 23 5.88 12.69 19.96
N LYS A 24 7.11 13.12 19.70
CA LYS A 24 7.65 14.38 20.21
C LYS A 24 6.89 15.57 19.64
N ALA A 25 6.61 15.56 18.33
CA ALA A 25 5.90 16.64 17.66
C ALA A 25 4.43 16.74 18.12
N LEU A 26 3.75 15.60 18.27
CA LEU A 26 2.33 15.55 18.64
C LEU A 26 2.09 15.74 20.15
N ASN A 27 3.11 15.51 20.98
CA ASN A 27 3.07 15.62 22.44
C ASN A 27 1.90 14.86 23.10
N ARG A 28 1.56 13.68 22.57
CA ARG A 28 0.48 12.82 23.09
C ARG A 28 0.76 11.34 22.82
N PRO A 29 0.11 10.42 23.57
CA PRO A 29 0.14 9.00 23.22
C PRO A 29 -0.42 8.76 21.81
N MET A 30 0.22 7.86 21.07
CA MET A 30 -0.20 7.44 19.73
C MET A 30 -0.73 6.02 19.75
N THR A 31 -1.85 5.80 19.08
CA THR A 31 -2.39 4.48 18.72
C THR A 31 -1.47 3.76 17.75
N LEU A 32 -1.68 2.46 17.54
CA LEU A 32 -0.94 1.70 16.53
C LEU A 32 -1.15 2.28 15.12
N THR A 33 -2.39 2.57 14.76
CA THR A 33 -2.74 3.15 13.45
C THR A 33 -2.04 4.48 13.24
N GLU A 34 -2.01 5.37 14.23
CA GLU A 34 -1.27 6.63 14.12
C GLU A 34 0.23 6.37 13.95
N LYS A 35 0.84 5.45 14.68
CA LYS A 35 2.26 5.14 14.50
C LYS A 35 2.56 4.71 13.06
N ILE A 36 1.70 3.88 12.47
CA ILE A 36 1.84 3.41 11.08
C ILE A 36 1.63 4.57 10.11
N LEU A 37 0.59 5.38 10.27
CA LEU A 37 0.33 6.50 9.35
C LEU A 37 1.43 7.57 9.42
N PHE A 38 1.82 7.98 10.64
CA PHE A 38 2.87 8.97 10.83
C PHE A 38 4.25 8.48 10.41
N SER A 39 4.52 7.16 10.41
CA SER A 39 5.77 6.61 9.87
C SER A 39 5.81 6.55 8.34
N HIS A 40 4.71 6.84 7.66
CA HIS A 40 4.57 6.85 6.19
C HIS A 40 4.09 8.20 5.64
N LEU A 41 4.32 9.31 6.33
CA LEU A 41 4.01 10.62 5.76
C LEU A 41 4.81 10.87 4.47
N HIS A 42 4.11 11.39 3.46
CA HIS A 42 4.76 11.91 2.26
C HIS A 42 5.36 13.30 2.53
N GLU A 43 6.36 13.70 1.76
CA GLU A 43 6.99 15.04 1.87
C GLU A 43 5.99 16.18 1.67
N ASP A 44 4.94 15.96 0.87
CA ASP A 44 3.83 16.91 0.65
C ASP A 44 2.89 17.04 1.86
N SER A 45 3.06 16.23 2.90
CA SER A 45 2.33 16.32 4.17
C SER A 45 3.31 16.26 5.34
N PRO A 46 4.07 17.34 5.56
CA PRO A 46 5.05 17.38 6.64
C PRO A 46 4.38 17.18 8.00
N LEU A 47 5.15 16.65 8.95
CA LEU A 47 4.69 16.28 10.28
C LEU A 47 3.94 17.42 10.98
N ALA A 48 2.65 17.21 11.24
CA ALA A 48 1.76 18.12 11.96
C ALA A 48 0.72 17.33 12.77
N ASP A 49 0.00 18.00 13.68
CA ASP A 49 -1.10 17.37 14.42
C ASP A 49 -2.38 17.35 13.58
N PHE A 50 -2.48 16.36 12.69
CA PHE A 50 -3.63 16.17 11.82
C PHE A 50 -4.89 15.74 12.59
N GLY A 51 -5.99 16.44 12.35
CA GLY A 51 -7.32 16.19 12.88
C GLY A 51 -7.97 14.96 12.26
N ARG A 52 -8.32 13.98 13.11
CA ARG A 52 -9.00 12.74 12.69
C ARG A 52 -10.35 13.04 12.03
N GLY A 53 -10.58 12.47 10.86
CA GLY A 53 -11.83 12.64 10.09
C GLY A 53 -12.05 14.06 9.55
N LYS A 54 -11.01 14.92 9.59
CA LYS A 54 -11.06 16.30 9.11
C LYS A 54 -10.01 16.57 8.06
N ASP A 55 -8.78 16.20 8.35
CA ASP A 55 -7.64 16.53 7.48
C ASP A 55 -7.39 15.44 6.45
N TYR A 56 -7.04 15.87 5.24
CA TYR A 56 -6.52 15.01 4.18
C TYR A 56 -5.00 15.00 4.25
N VAL A 57 -4.39 13.82 4.29
CA VAL A 57 -2.96 13.65 4.50
C VAL A 57 -2.40 12.76 3.40
N PHE A 58 -1.30 13.20 2.78
CA PHE A 58 -0.56 12.39 1.82
C PHE A 58 0.32 11.39 2.56
N PHE A 59 0.15 10.13 2.24
CA PHE A 59 0.99 9.03 2.72
C PHE A 59 1.77 8.43 1.55
N ALA A 60 2.87 7.76 1.86
CA ALA A 60 3.69 7.01 0.92
C ALA A 60 3.52 5.50 1.19
N PRO A 61 2.56 4.81 0.53
CA PRO A 61 2.39 3.37 0.69
C PRO A 61 3.60 2.61 0.17
N ASP A 62 4.02 1.55 0.87
CA ASP A 62 5.18 0.75 0.45
C ASP A 62 4.88 -0.17 -0.74
N ARG A 63 3.60 -0.50 -0.98
CA ARG A 63 3.19 -1.42 -2.06
C ARG A 63 1.75 -1.21 -2.51
N VAL A 64 1.43 -1.68 -3.70
CA VAL A 64 0.07 -1.71 -4.25
C VAL A 64 -0.32 -3.14 -4.59
N ALA A 65 -1.53 -3.54 -4.25
CA ALA A 65 -2.11 -4.82 -4.66
C ALA A 65 -3.47 -4.57 -5.29
N MET A 66 -3.73 -5.24 -6.41
CA MET A 66 -5.00 -5.18 -7.12
C MET A 66 -5.50 -6.60 -7.39
N GLN A 67 -6.81 -6.74 -7.55
CA GLN A 67 -7.44 -7.96 -8.06
C GLN A 67 -7.90 -7.73 -9.51
N ASP A 68 -7.96 -8.78 -10.33
CA ASP A 68 -8.17 -8.70 -11.79
C ASP A 68 -9.41 -7.90 -12.21
N ALA A 69 -10.54 -8.00 -11.52
CA ALA A 69 -11.76 -7.25 -11.79
C ALA A 69 -11.62 -5.73 -11.58
N THR A 70 -10.63 -5.26 -10.80
CA THR A 70 -10.31 -3.81 -10.67
C THR A 70 -8.99 -3.42 -11.33
N ALA A 71 -8.07 -4.37 -11.48
CA ALA A 71 -6.75 -4.13 -12.05
C ALA A 71 -6.84 -3.69 -13.51
N GLN A 72 -7.82 -4.20 -14.26
CA GLN A 72 -7.98 -3.85 -15.68
C GLN A 72 -8.06 -2.32 -15.88
N MET A 73 -8.98 -1.64 -15.18
CA MET A 73 -9.14 -0.19 -15.34
C MET A 73 -7.97 0.60 -14.73
N ALA A 74 -7.42 0.13 -13.60
CA ALA A 74 -6.26 0.76 -12.98
C ALA A 74 -5.03 0.72 -13.89
N LEU A 75 -4.77 -0.41 -14.56
CA LEU A 75 -3.68 -0.57 -15.52
C LEU A 75 -3.89 0.29 -16.77
N LEU A 76 -5.13 0.35 -17.30
CA LEU A 76 -5.43 1.24 -18.42
C LEU A 76 -5.15 2.71 -18.08
N GLN A 77 -5.60 3.18 -16.90
CA GLN A 77 -5.29 4.53 -16.44
C GLN A 77 -3.79 4.75 -16.26
N PHE A 78 -3.07 3.76 -15.71
CA PHE A 78 -1.63 3.82 -15.55
C PHE A 78 -0.88 3.92 -16.89
N MET A 79 -1.32 3.19 -17.92
CA MET A 79 -0.79 3.30 -19.29
C MET A 79 -0.98 4.71 -19.86
N MET A 80 -2.12 5.35 -19.57
CA MET A 80 -2.39 6.72 -20.01
C MET A 80 -1.55 7.77 -19.27
N CYS A 81 -0.97 7.44 -18.10
CA CYS A 81 -0.06 8.35 -17.39
C CYS A 81 1.31 8.50 -18.08
N GLY A 82 1.64 7.67 -19.07
CA GLY A 82 2.92 7.74 -19.79
C GLY A 82 4.14 7.37 -18.95
N ARG A 83 3.96 6.54 -17.90
CA ARG A 83 5.05 6.04 -17.06
C ARG A 83 5.51 4.66 -17.53
N ASP A 84 6.83 4.46 -17.63
CA ASP A 84 7.40 3.19 -18.08
C ASP A 84 7.33 2.06 -17.04
N LYS A 85 7.22 2.40 -15.74
CA LYS A 85 7.18 1.44 -14.63
C LYS A 85 6.48 1.99 -13.40
N THR A 86 6.02 1.08 -12.53
CA THR A 86 5.44 1.43 -11.23
C THR A 86 6.49 2.03 -10.29
N ALA A 87 6.05 2.87 -9.36
CA ALA A 87 6.92 3.53 -8.39
C ALA A 87 7.28 2.64 -7.18
N VAL A 88 6.40 1.69 -6.86
CA VAL A 88 6.53 0.74 -5.75
C VAL A 88 6.23 -0.68 -6.23
N PRO A 89 6.59 -1.73 -5.46
CA PRO A 89 6.16 -3.09 -5.74
C PRO A 89 4.64 -3.18 -5.92
N THR A 90 4.21 -3.71 -7.05
CA THR A 90 2.80 -3.80 -7.43
C THR A 90 2.47 -5.22 -7.88
N THR A 91 1.38 -5.79 -7.38
CA THR A 91 0.88 -7.12 -7.79
C THR A 91 -0.55 -7.05 -8.30
N VAL A 92 -0.86 -7.89 -9.28
CA VAL A 92 -2.24 -8.20 -9.70
C VAL A 92 -2.51 -9.65 -9.36
N HIS A 93 -3.62 -9.88 -8.67
CA HIS A 93 -4.10 -11.21 -8.29
C HIS A 93 -5.29 -11.56 -9.21
N CYS A 94 -5.23 -12.72 -9.87
CA CYS A 94 -6.30 -13.18 -10.76
C CYS A 94 -7.18 -14.18 -10.03
N ASP A 95 -8.15 -13.66 -9.27
CA ASP A 95 -8.97 -14.42 -8.34
C ASP A 95 -10.50 -14.19 -8.50
N PRO A 96 -11.01 -12.96 -8.73
CA PRO A 96 -12.45 -12.73 -8.88
C PRO A 96 -13.12 -13.37 -10.11
N LEU A 97 -12.41 -13.51 -11.23
CA LEU A 97 -13.05 -13.84 -12.52
C LEU A 97 -13.12 -15.36 -12.83
N ILE A 98 -12.76 -16.20 -11.85
CA ILE A 98 -12.89 -17.65 -11.98
C ILE A 98 -14.30 -18.07 -11.56
N GLN A 99 -15.11 -18.49 -12.53
CA GLN A 99 -16.46 -18.99 -12.26
C GLN A 99 -16.40 -20.41 -11.68
N ALA A 100 -17.09 -20.63 -10.56
CA ALA A 100 -17.29 -21.97 -10.00
C ALA A 100 -18.46 -22.66 -10.72
N GLU A 101 -18.19 -23.77 -11.42
CA GLU A 101 -19.21 -24.49 -12.20
C GLU A 101 -19.09 -26.02 -12.04
N VAL A 102 -17.95 -26.60 -12.43
CA VAL A 102 -17.76 -28.06 -12.46
C VAL A 102 -16.67 -28.55 -11.49
N GLY A 103 -15.86 -27.64 -10.96
CA GLY A 103 -14.85 -27.92 -9.92
C GLY A 103 -13.49 -27.29 -10.21
N ALA A 104 -12.71 -27.08 -9.15
CA ALA A 104 -11.52 -26.21 -9.15
C ALA A 104 -10.54 -26.42 -10.32
N ASN A 105 -10.14 -27.66 -10.64
CA ASN A 105 -9.17 -27.92 -11.70
C ASN A 105 -9.71 -27.58 -13.09
N ALA A 106 -10.98 -27.86 -13.35
CA ALA A 106 -11.62 -27.61 -14.64
C ALA A 106 -12.01 -26.13 -14.80
N ASP A 107 -12.51 -25.52 -13.74
CA ASP A 107 -12.88 -24.10 -13.69
C ASP A 107 -11.65 -23.20 -13.85
N LEU A 108 -10.55 -23.50 -13.14
CA LEU A 108 -9.28 -22.76 -13.28
C LEU A 108 -8.69 -22.87 -14.68
N LYS A 109 -8.77 -24.06 -15.30
CA LYS A 109 -8.27 -24.27 -16.67
C LYS A 109 -9.07 -23.49 -17.71
N THR A 110 -10.36 -23.25 -17.45
CA THR A 110 -11.22 -22.46 -18.35
C THR A 110 -10.93 -20.95 -18.24
N ALA A 111 -10.49 -20.50 -17.06
CA ALA A 111 -10.24 -19.08 -16.79
C ALA A 111 -8.84 -18.57 -17.20
N LEU A 112 -7.84 -19.47 -17.33
CA LEU A 112 -6.45 -19.16 -17.71
C LEU A 112 -6.23 -19.25 -19.24
#